data_AF-A0A4Y7TMT3-F1
#
_entry.id   AF-A0A4Y7TMT3-F1
#
_cell.length_a   1.000
_cell.length_b   1.000
_cell.length_c   1.000
_cell.angle_alpha   90.00
_cell.angle_beta   90.00
_cell.angle_gamma   90.00
#
_symmetry.space_group_name_H-M   'P 1'
#
loop_
_entity.id
_entity.type
_entity.pdbx_description
1 polymer ?
#
loop_
_entity_poly.entity_id
_entity_poly.type
_entity_poly.pdbx_seq_one_letter_code
_entity_poly.pdbx_strand_id
1 'polypeptide(L)'
;LLYRHYEYDPDDAWDGPFRSSVLAMAYKHIFMSPSSVYGSPSKATRSRNARITVPRVRSPIVLQVRFALSSSAVFSRTGPVTGSEFFYNLIIDLFQEEQEQSEVKDLTRRWKQ
;
A
#
# COMPACT_ATOMS: atom_id res chain seq x y z
N LEU A 1 7.57 -10.02 -1.47
CA LEU A 1 7.37 -9.10 -0.31
C LEU A 1 6.05 -8.34 -0.33
N LEU A 2 5.53 -7.91 -1.48
CA LEU A 2 4.21 -7.25 -1.56
C LEU A 2 3.03 -8.24 -1.48
N TYR A 3 3.30 -9.50 -1.77
CA TYR A 3 2.31 -10.57 -1.77
C TYR A 3 2.04 -11.14 -0.38
N ARG A 4 0.84 -11.68 -0.18
CA ARG A 4 0.47 -12.50 0.98
C ARG A 4 1.40 -13.70 1.04
N HIS A 5 1.96 -13.99 2.21
CA HIS A 5 3.00 -15.02 2.41
C HIS A 5 4.28 -14.85 1.56
N TYR A 6 4.42 -13.73 0.84
CA TYR A 6 5.51 -13.46 -0.09
C TYR A 6 5.59 -14.38 -1.31
N GLU A 7 4.52 -15.11 -1.60
CA GLU A 7 4.39 -16.01 -2.75
C GLU A 7 3.60 -15.33 -3.88
N TYR A 8 3.97 -15.60 -5.13
CA TYR A 8 3.27 -15.09 -6.31
C TYR A 8 2.53 -16.24 -6.96
N ASP A 9 1.21 -16.09 -7.10
CA ASP A 9 0.38 -17.02 -7.87
C ASP A 9 0.31 -16.53 -9.33
N PRO A 10 0.79 -17.32 -10.31
CA PRO A 10 0.69 -16.98 -11.73
C PRO A 10 -0.74 -17.17 -12.30
N ASP A 11 -1.60 -17.95 -11.64
CA ASP A 11 -2.96 -18.25 -12.10
C ASP A 11 -4.00 -17.24 -11.60
N ASP A 12 -3.75 -16.63 -10.43
CA ASP A 12 -4.52 -15.50 -9.89
C ASP A 12 -3.60 -14.33 -9.52
N ALA A 13 -3.53 -13.35 -10.43
CA ALA A 13 -2.73 -12.15 -10.22
C ALA A 13 -3.13 -11.34 -8.98
N TRP A 14 -4.36 -11.51 -8.45
CA TRP A 14 -4.87 -10.89 -7.23
C TRP A 14 -4.80 -11.77 -5.99
N ASP A 15 -4.31 -13.01 -6.11
CA ASP A 15 -3.98 -13.77 -4.92
C ASP A 15 -2.68 -13.27 -4.29
N GLY A 16 -2.86 -12.35 -3.35
CA GLY A 16 -1.82 -11.87 -2.47
C GLY A 16 -1.22 -10.50 -2.74
N PRO A 17 -1.20 -9.86 -3.94
CA PRO A 17 -0.56 -8.56 -4.09
C PRO A 17 -1.21 -7.54 -3.16
N PHE A 18 -0.36 -6.73 -2.54
CA PHE A 18 -0.72 -5.69 -1.59
C PHE A 18 -1.40 -6.19 -0.29
N ARG A 19 -1.50 -7.51 -0.09
CA ARG A 19 -2.09 -8.16 1.10
C ARG A 19 -1.05 -8.60 2.14
N SER A 20 0.23 -8.17 2.00
CA SER A 20 1.25 -8.42 3.03
C SER A 20 0.92 -7.72 4.36
N SER A 21 1.25 -8.34 5.49
CA SER A 21 1.06 -7.76 6.83
C SER A 21 1.86 -6.47 7.04
N VAL A 22 3.03 -6.37 6.41
CA VAL A 22 3.90 -5.18 6.45
C VAL A 22 3.21 -3.96 5.83
N LEU A 23 2.50 -4.13 4.70
CA LEU A 23 1.75 -3.05 4.07
C LEU A 23 0.57 -2.58 4.92
N ALA A 24 -0.15 -3.51 5.55
CA ALA A 24 -1.23 -3.17 6.46
C ALA A 24 -0.71 -2.37 7.66
N MET A 25 0.41 -2.77 8.26
CA MET A 25 1.03 -2.03 9.36
C MET A 25 1.53 -0.64 8.92
N ALA A 26 2.19 -0.54 7.78
CA ALA A 26 2.65 0.74 7.23
C ALA A 26 1.48 1.70 6.99
N TYR A 27 0.37 1.21 6.40
CA TYR A 27 -0.84 2.00 6.21
C TYR A 27 -1.39 2.54 7.54
N LYS A 28 -1.51 1.68 8.56
CA LYS A 28 -1.99 2.07 9.89
C LYS A 28 -1.08 3.11 10.56
N HIS A 29 0.24 2.90 10.51
CA HIS A 29 1.21 3.83 11.08
C HIS A 29 1.18 5.22 10.43
N ILE A 30 0.98 5.28 9.10
CA ILE A 30 0.98 6.55 8.36
C ILE A 30 -0.38 7.27 8.47
N PHE A 31 -1.50 6.55 8.40
CA PHE A 31 -2.83 7.16 8.21
C PHE A 31 -3.78 7.08 9.40
N MET A 32 -3.61 6.12 10.32
CA MET A 32 -4.61 5.87 11.38
C MET A 32 -4.11 6.14 12.80
N SER A 33 -2.85 6.58 12.97
CA SER A 33 -2.10 6.74 14.24
C SER A 33 -1.40 5.46 14.68
N PRO A 34 -0.16 5.53 15.22
CA PRO A 34 0.55 4.38 15.79
C PRO A 34 -0.28 3.59 16.82
N SER A 35 -1.16 4.27 17.57
CA SER A 35 -2.06 3.64 18.54
C SER A 35 -3.02 2.61 17.92
N SER A 36 -3.43 2.79 16.66
CA SER A 36 -4.31 1.87 15.92
C SER A 36 -3.63 0.53 15.55
N VAL A 37 -2.30 0.47 15.62
CA VAL A 37 -1.51 -0.75 15.38
C VAL A 37 -1.41 -1.60 16.65
N TYR A 38 -1.29 -0.94 17.81
CA TYR A 38 -1.09 -1.59 19.11
C TYR A 38 -2.40 -1.83 19.89
N GLY A 39 -3.56 -1.70 19.24
CA GLY A 39 -4.88 -1.89 19.89
C GLY A 39 -5.18 -0.91 21.02
N SER A 40 -4.42 0.18 21.13
CA SER A 40 -4.57 1.18 22.17
C SER A 40 -5.71 2.14 21.79
N PRO A 41 -6.62 2.51 22.71
CA PRO A 41 -7.73 3.40 22.40
C PRO A 41 -7.21 4.73 21.84
N SER A 42 -7.62 5.06 20.62
CA SER A 42 -7.12 6.22 19.90
C SER A 42 -7.74 7.51 20.48
N LYS A 43 -6.90 8.39 21.01
CA LYS A 43 -7.28 9.74 21.50
C LYS A 43 -7.40 10.76 20.37
N ALA A 44 -7.87 10.36 19.19
CA ALA A 44 -7.97 11.26 18.05
C ALA A 44 -9.30 12.04 18.11
N THR A 45 -9.24 13.32 18.50
CA THR A 45 -10.43 14.16 18.74
C THR A 45 -11.15 14.63 17.46
N ARG A 46 -10.60 14.35 16.28
CA ARG A 46 -11.24 14.69 15.01
C ARG A 46 -10.62 13.89 13.86
N SER A 47 -11.39 12.99 13.23
CA SER A 47 -11.01 12.44 11.93
C SER A 47 -11.10 13.58 10.91
N ARG A 48 -9.97 13.92 10.27
CA ARG A 48 -9.98 14.90 9.19
C ARG A 48 -10.56 14.20 7.97
N ASN A 49 -11.81 14.51 7.63
CA ASN A 49 -12.53 14.05 6.43
C ASN A 49 -11.90 14.57 5.12
N ALA A 50 -10.57 14.57 4.99
CA ALA A 50 -9.94 14.78 3.70
C ALA A 50 -10.50 13.70 2.77
N ARG A 51 -11.04 14.11 1.63
CA ARG A 51 -11.53 13.18 0.61
C ARG A 51 -10.29 12.45 0.08
N ILE A 52 -9.93 11.35 0.73
CA ILE A 52 -8.81 10.49 0.36
C ILE A 52 -9.17 9.89 -1.00
N THR A 53 -8.69 10.51 -2.08
CA THR A 53 -8.78 9.91 -3.40
C THR A 53 -7.93 8.65 -3.37
N VAL A 54 -8.66 7.54 -3.36
CA VAL A 54 -8.24 6.21 -2.96
C VAL A 54 -6.93 5.69 -3.61
N PRO A 55 -6.65 5.88 -4.91
CA PRO A 55 -5.35 5.48 -5.50
C PRO A 55 -4.17 6.37 -5.07
N ARG A 56 -4.33 7.70 -5.14
CA ARG A 56 -3.22 8.67 -4.95
C ARG A 56 -2.58 8.64 -3.56
N VAL A 57 -3.32 8.18 -2.56
CA VAL A 57 -2.83 8.12 -1.17
C VAL A 57 -2.22 6.74 -0.85
N ARG A 58 -2.57 5.69 -1.60
CA ARG A 58 -2.10 4.32 -1.34
C ARG A 58 -0.84 3.94 -2.10
N SER A 59 -0.71 4.36 -3.37
CA SER A 59 0.47 4.06 -4.19
C SER A 59 1.79 4.54 -3.56
N PRO A 60 1.85 5.71 -2.86
CA PRO A 60 3.06 6.11 -2.14
C PRO A 60 3.48 5.14 -1.02
N ILE A 61 2.53 4.49 -0.34
CA ILE A 61 2.81 3.55 0.75
C ILE A 61 3.45 2.29 0.22
N VAL A 62 2.88 1.75 -0.86
CA VAL A 62 3.42 0.57 -1.56
C VAL A 62 4.84 0.85 -2.02
N LEU A 63 5.07 2.04 -2.57
CA LEU A 63 6.38 2.49 -3.02
C LEU A 63 7.38 2.64 -1.86
N GLN A 64 6.96 3.25 -0.74
CA GLN A 64 7.78 3.40 0.46
C GLN A 64 8.14 2.07 1.10
N VAL A 65 7.20 1.14 1.22
CA VAL A 65 7.46 -0.20 1.76
C VAL A 65 8.39 -0.98 0.83
N ARG A 66 8.18 -0.93 -0.49
CA ARG A 66 9.10 -1.54 -1.45
C ARG A 66 10.50 -0.98 -1.31
N PHE A 67 10.64 0.35 -1.19
CA PHE A 67 11.93 0.99 -1.03
C PHE A 67 12.61 0.62 0.29
N ALA A 68 11.89 0.71 1.42
CA ALA A 68 12.40 0.37 2.74
C ALA A 68 12.86 -1.10 2.86
N LEU A 69 12.27 -1.99 2.07
CA LEU A 69 12.64 -3.40 1.99
C LEU A 69 13.63 -3.70 0.86
N SER A 70 13.99 -2.72 0.04
CA SER A 70 15.01 -2.87 -1.00
C SER A 70 16.40 -2.69 -0.39
N SER A 71 17.41 -3.31 -1.00
CA SER A 71 18.82 -3.06 -0.67
C SER A 71 19.34 -1.70 -1.15
N SER A 72 18.48 -0.87 -1.75
CA SER A 72 18.87 0.44 -2.27
C SER A 72 18.98 1.46 -1.14
N ALA A 73 20.15 2.08 -0.99
CA ALA A 73 20.38 3.15 -0.03
C ALA A 73 19.75 4.50 -0.44
N VAL A 74 19.37 4.65 -1.71
CA VAL A 74 18.89 5.92 -2.27
C VAL A 74 17.56 5.73 -2.99
N PHE A 75 16.59 6.57 -2.62
CA PHE A 75 15.33 6.69 -3.35
C PHE A 75 15.57 7.52 -4.61
N SER A 76 15.61 6.88 -5.78
CA SER A 76 15.85 7.55 -7.05
C SER A 76 14.69 7.34 -8.01
N ARG A 77 14.22 8.42 -8.63
CA ARG A 77 13.11 8.41 -9.60
C ARG A 77 13.43 7.54 -10.82
N THR A 78 14.68 7.60 -11.29
CA THR A 78 15.17 6.97 -12.53
C THR A 78 16.34 6.03 -12.24
N GLY A 79 16.29 5.28 -11.14
CA GLY A 79 17.31 4.30 -10.81
C GLY A 79 17.43 3.22 -11.89
N PRO A 80 18.65 2.81 -12.31
CA PRO A 80 18.85 1.84 -13.40
C PRO A 80 18.41 0.41 -13.06
N VAL A 81 18.25 0.08 -11.77
CA VAL A 81 17.92 -1.27 -11.29
C VAL A 81 16.43 -1.42 -10.96
N THR A 82 15.74 -0.34 -10.61
CA THR A 82 14.31 -0.36 -10.25
C THR A 82 13.72 1.02 -10.51
N GLY A 83 13.05 1.19 -11.65
CA GLY A 83 12.37 2.45 -11.99
C GLY A 83 11.22 2.70 -11.02
N SER A 84 11.45 3.54 -10.00
CA SER A 84 10.48 3.81 -8.95
C SER A 84 9.28 4.59 -9.48
N GLU A 85 9.51 5.47 -10.47
CA GLU A 85 8.46 6.19 -11.20
C GLU A 85 7.57 5.25 -11.99
N PHE A 86 8.18 4.35 -12.78
CA PHE A 86 7.44 3.35 -13.54
C PHE A 86 6.62 2.43 -12.62
N PHE A 87 7.22 1.94 -11.55
CA PHE A 87 6.53 1.12 -10.56
C PHE A 87 5.38 1.88 -9.87
N TYR A 88 5.57 3.16 -9.54
CA TYR A 88 4.51 3.99 -8.96
C TYR A 88 3.34 4.20 -9.94
N ASN A 89 3.64 4.52 -11.20
CA ASN A 89 2.63 4.73 -12.23
C ASN A 89 1.84 3.44 -12.48
N LEU A 90 2.51 2.28 -12.57
CA LEU A 90 1.84 0.98 -12.67
C LEU A 90 0.85 0.72 -11.53
N ILE A 91 1.19 1.05 -10.28
CA ILE A 91 0.26 0.88 -9.15
C ILE A 91 -0.91 1.86 -9.26
N ILE A 92 -0.64 3.11 -9.68
CA ILE A 92 -1.69 4.10 -9.88
C ILE A 92 -2.67 3.64 -10.94
N ASP A 93 -2.17 3.16 -12.07
CA ASP A 93 -2.97 2.65 -13.19
C ASP A 93 -3.80 1.46 -12.73
N LEU A 94 -3.17 0.46 -12.10
CA LEU A 94 -3.87 -0.70 -11.52
C LEU A 94 -4.98 -0.30 -10.53
N PHE A 95 -4.76 0.71 -9.69
CA PHE A 95 -5.77 1.17 -8.74
C PHE A 95 -6.85 2.06 -9.36
N GLN A 96 -6.68 2.50 -10.61
CA GLN A 96 -7.65 3.29 -11.36
C GLN A 96 -8.48 2.45 -12.32
N GLU A 97 -7.99 1.28 -12.73
CA GLU A 97 -8.73 0.32 -13.56
C GLU A 97 -10.13 0.03 -12.96
N GLU A 98 -11.17 0.15 -13.79
CA GLU A 98 -12.56 -0.01 -13.35
C GLU A 98 -12.85 -1.46 -12.95
N GLN A 99 -12.28 -2.41 -13.69
CA GLN A 99 -12.38 -3.85 -13.45
C GLN A 99 -11.83 -4.24 -12.07
N GLU A 100 -10.84 -3.49 -11.59
CA GLU A 100 -10.10 -3.78 -10.36
C GLU A 100 -10.66 -3.05 -9.13
N GLN A 101 -11.68 -2.20 -9.30
CA GLN A 101 -12.23 -1.42 -8.18
C GLN A 101 -12.86 -2.29 -7.08
N SER A 102 -13.36 -3.48 -7.41
CA SER A 102 -13.88 -4.44 -6.41
C SER A 102 -12.76 -4.90 -5.47
N GLU A 103 -11.66 -5.35 -6.04
CA GLU A 103 -10.47 -5.83 -5.31
C GLU A 103 -9.80 -4.70 -4.53
N VAL A 104 -9.66 -3.52 -5.15
CA VAL A 104 -9.10 -2.33 -4.50
C VAL A 104 -9.95 -1.90 -3.29
N LYS A 105 -11.27 -2.03 -3.36
CA LYS A 105 -12.17 -1.75 -2.23
C LYS A 105 -12.02 -2.80 -1.12
N ASP A 106 -11.94 -4.09 -1.45
CA ASP A 106 -11.70 -5.15 -0.47
C ASP A 106 -10.35 -4.95 0.24
N LEU A 107 -9.30 -4.68 -0.53
CA LEU A 107 -7.97 -4.38 -0.04
C LEU A 107 -7.99 -3.24 1.00
N THR A 108 -8.74 -2.18 0.70
CA THR A 108 -8.88 -1.02 1.59
C THR A 108 -9.57 -1.37 2.90
N ARG A 109 -10.59 -2.22 2.83
CA ARG A 109 -11.29 -2.71 4.01
C ARG A 109 -10.32 -3.52 4.89
N ARG A 110 -9.50 -4.38 4.29
CA ARG A 110 -8.50 -5.18 5.02
C ARG A 110 -7.42 -4.33 5.69
N TRP A 111 -6.91 -3.29 5.02
CA TRP A 111 -5.90 -2.40 5.64
C TRP A 111 -6.43 -1.60 6.83
N LYS A 112 -7.75 -1.39 6.90
CA LYS A 112 -8.41 -0.68 8.01
C LYS A 112 -8.78 -1.58 9.19
N GLN A 113 -8.94 -2.88 8.97
CA GLN A 113 -9.20 -3.88 10.01
C GLN A 113 -7.91 -4.13 10.80
#